data_AF-A0AAD9JI76-F1
#
_entry.id   AF-A0AAD9JI76-F1
#
_cell.length_a   1.000
_cell.length_b   1.000
_cell.length_c   1.000
_cell.angle_alpha   90.00
_cell.angle_beta   90.00
_cell.angle_gamma   90.00
#
_symmetry.space_group_name_H-M   'P 1'
#
loop_
_entity.id
_entity.type
_entity.pdbx_description
1 polymer ?
#
loop_
_entity_poly.entity_id
_entity_poly.type
_entity_poly.pdbx_seq_one_letter_code
_entity_poly.pdbx_strand_id
1 'polypeptide(L)'
;MRRLESVQGSLIKQSLGLSKLSHNTALLKALNIEKIEDIVNRNVLSLYNRIFKVESPARRLMQHLLSRFICYGKTVPGTLLDRVVSMGESPTKRAFNSQHVQ
;
A
#
# COMPACT_ATOMS: atom_id res chain seq x y z
N MET A 1 2.65 -2.29 10.94
CA MET A 1 1.21 -2.35 10.66
C MET A 1 0.35 -2.60 11.91
N ARG A 2 0.59 -3.69 12.66
CA ARG A 2 -0.24 -4.11 13.83
C ARG A 2 -0.62 -3.02 14.84
N ARG A 3 0.29 -2.09 15.17
CA ARG A 3 -0.01 -0.99 16.12
C ARG A 3 -1.08 -0.03 15.59
N LEU A 4 -0.99 0.36 14.32
CA LEU A 4 -1.96 1.25 13.67
C LEU A 4 -3.35 0.61 13.63
N GLU A 5 -3.44 -0.67 13.28
CA GLU A 5 -4.72 -1.40 13.28
C GLU A 5 -5.30 -1.58 14.69
N SER A 6 -4.44 -1.81 15.69
CA SER A 6 -4.86 -1.87 17.09
C SER A 6 -5.44 -0.52 17.55
N VAL A 7 -4.80 0.59 17.18
CA VAL A 7 -5.31 1.95 17.46
C VAL A 7 -6.62 2.19 16.74
N GLN A 8 -6.74 1.86 15.44
CA GLN A 8 -7.99 1.95 14.68
C GLN A 8 -9.14 1.23 15.42
N GLY A 9 -8.92 -0.04 15.77
CA GLY A 9 -9.93 -0.82 16.47
C GLY A 9 -10.26 -0.28 17.87
N SER A 10 -9.26 0.23 18.60
CA SER A 10 -9.46 0.79 19.93
C SER A 10 -10.28 2.08 19.89
N LEU A 11 -10.02 2.97 18.92
CA LEU A 11 -10.78 4.20 18.73
C LEU A 11 -12.24 3.90 18.38
N ILE A 12 -12.49 2.98 17.45
CA ILE A 12 -13.86 2.60 17.05
C ILE A 12 -14.61 1.97 18.23
N LYS A 13 -13.97 1.09 18.98
CA LYS A 13 -14.57 0.50 20.19
C LYS A 13 -14.92 1.57 21.22
N GLN A 14 -14.01 2.52 21.46
CA GLN A 14 -14.23 3.62 22.39
C GLN A 14 -15.42 4.48 21.94
N SER A 15 -15.52 4.80 20.64
CA SER A 15 -16.64 5.57 20.08
C SER A 15 -17.99 4.84 20.19
N LEU A 16 -17.99 3.51 20.21
CA LEU A 16 -19.20 2.67 20.28
C LEU A 16 -19.49 2.13 21.68
N GLY A 17 -18.68 2.46 22.70
CA GLY A 17 -18.82 1.91 24.05
C GLY A 17 -18.57 0.39 24.15
N LEU A 18 -17.83 -0.19 23.19
CA LEU A 18 -17.55 -1.63 23.14
C LEU A 18 -16.33 -2.00 23.98
N SER A 19 -16.35 -3.23 24.51
CA SER A 19 -15.24 -3.74 25.32
C SER A 19 -13.95 -3.93 24.50
N LYS A 20 -12.80 -3.84 25.18
CA LYS A 20 -11.47 -4.07 24.60
C LYS A 20 -11.33 -5.46 23.96
N LEU A 21 -12.10 -6.45 24.44
CA LEU A 21 -12.05 -7.85 24.00
C LEU A 21 -12.80 -8.13 22.70
N SER A 22 -13.64 -7.21 22.22
CA SER A 22 -14.33 -7.39 20.93
C SER A 22 -13.33 -7.55 19.78
N HIS A 23 -13.58 -8.44 18.82
CA HIS A 23 -12.64 -8.66 17.72
C HIS A 23 -12.70 -7.51 16.72
N ASN A 24 -11.58 -6.77 16.59
CA ASN A 24 -11.46 -5.62 15.68
C ASN A 24 -11.87 -5.97 14.24
N THR A 25 -11.49 -7.13 13.72
CA THR A 25 -11.76 -7.52 12.33
C THR A 25 -13.25 -7.71 12.04
N ALA A 26 -13.99 -8.32 12.97
CA ALA A 26 -15.44 -8.49 12.83
C ALA A 26 -16.16 -7.13 12.91
N LEU A 27 -15.71 -6.27 13.83
CA LEU A 27 -16.26 -4.92 14.00
C LEU A 27 -16.05 -4.05 12.76
N LEU A 28 -14.82 -4.01 12.23
CA LEU A 28 -14.49 -3.28 11.01
C LEU A 28 -15.34 -3.75 9.82
N LYS A 29 -15.50 -5.08 9.67
CA LYS A 29 -16.34 -5.66 8.62
C LYS A 29 -17.82 -5.28 8.78
N ALA A 30 -18.34 -5.31 10.01
CA ALA A 30 -19.73 -4.95 10.29
C ALA A 30 -20.04 -3.48 10.00
N LEU A 31 -19.07 -2.60 10.24
CA LEU A 31 -19.19 -1.16 9.99
C LEU A 31 -18.79 -0.75 8.56
N ASN A 32 -18.42 -1.73 7.71
CA ASN A 32 -17.87 -1.49 6.38
C ASN A 32 -16.66 -0.53 6.38
N ILE A 33 -15.81 -0.64 7.40
CA ILE A 33 -14.59 0.15 7.53
C ILE A 33 -13.42 -0.68 7.04
N GLU A 34 -12.69 -0.14 6.07
CA GLU A 34 -11.49 -0.76 5.52
C GLU A 34 -10.32 -0.75 6.53
N LYS A 35 -9.47 -1.77 6.49
CA LYS A 35 -8.28 -1.80 7.35
C LYS A 35 -7.28 -0.76 6.87
N ILE A 36 -6.52 -0.19 7.79
CA ILE A 36 -5.44 0.77 7.44
C ILE A 36 -4.43 0.12 6.48
N GLU A 37 -4.15 -1.18 6.64
CA GLU A 37 -3.19 -1.90 5.77
C GLU A 37 -3.64 -1.86 4.30
N ASP A 38 -4.90 -2.15 4.03
CA ASP A 38 -5.47 -2.15 2.67
C ASP A 38 -5.41 -0.74 2.05
N ILE A 39 -5.73 0.30 2.85
CA ILE A 39 -5.65 1.70 2.43
C ILE A 39 -4.21 2.07 2.07
N VAL A 40 -3.24 1.68 2.90
CA VAL A 40 -1.81 1.96 2.66
C VAL A 40 -1.33 1.24 1.40
N ASN A 41 -1.71 -0.02 1.20
CA ASN A 41 -1.32 -0.80 0.04
C ASN A 41 -1.88 -0.18 -1.25
N ARG A 42 -3.17 0.19 -1.26
CA ARG A 42 -3.79 0.91 -2.37
C ARG A 42 -3.10 2.24 -2.66
N ASN A 43 -2.75 3.00 -1.63
CA ASN A 43 -2.04 4.27 -1.79
C ASN A 43 -0.63 4.09 -2.36
N VAL A 44 0.10 3.07 -1.91
CA VAL A 44 1.41 2.69 -2.45
C VAL A 44 1.31 2.37 -3.93
N LEU A 45 0.35 1.53 -4.32
CA LEU A 45 0.13 1.17 -5.74
C LEU A 45 -0.29 2.38 -6.58
N SER A 46 -1.19 3.22 -6.07
CA SER A 46 -1.63 4.44 -6.73
C SER A 46 -0.48 5.43 -6.94
N LEU A 47 0.33 5.66 -5.91
CA LEU A 47 1.51 6.51 -5.99
C LEU A 47 2.52 5.97 -7.01
N TYR A 48 2.80 4.67 -6.96
CA TYR A 48 3.72 4.02 -7.89
C TYR A 48 3.27 4.22 -9.34
N ASN A 49 2.00 3.95 -9.66
CA ASN A 49 1.44 4.18 -10.98
C ASN A 49 1.54 5.66 -11.42
N ARG A 50 1.22 6.60 -10.52
CA ARG A 50 1.26 8.03 -10.81
C ARG A 50 2.68 8.52 -11.12
N ILE A 51 3.69 8.00 -10.42
CA ILE A 51 5.10 8.36 -10.66
C ILE A 51 5.51 8.02 -12.09
N PHE A 52 5.06 6.90 -12.65
CA PHE A 52 5.39 6.53 -14.04
C PHE A 52 4.60 7.31 -15.09
N LYS A 53 3.43 7.87 -14.74
CA LYS A 53 2.60 8.67 -15.65
C LYS A 53 3.10 10.10 -15.89
N VAL A 54 3.89 10.68 -14.96
CA VAL A 54 4.31 12.09 -15.03
C VAL A 54 5.83 12.21 -15.10
N GLU A 55 6.33 13.06 -16.00
CA GLU A 55 7.76 13.39 -16.01
C GLU A 55 8.17 14.11 -14.73
N SER A 56 9.01 13.46 -13.95
CA SER A 56 9.50 13.98 -12.67
C SER A 56 10.85 13.35 -12.30
N PRO A 57 11.64 13.99 -11.42
CA PRO A 57 12.82 13.36 -10.83
C PRO A 57 12.50 12.02 -10.15
N ALA A 58 11.32 11.90 -9.52
CA ALA A 58 10.83 10.66 -8.94
C ALA A 58 10.67 9.55 -9.97
N ARG A 59 10.18 9.86 -11.19
CA ARG A 59 10.09 8.90 -12.30
C ARG A 59 11.47 8.35 -12.68
N ARG A 60 12.46 9.24 -12.83
CA ARG A 60 13.83 8.84 -13.20
C ARG A 60 14.47 7.96 -12.13
N LEU A 61 14.29 8.31 -10.85
CA LEU A 61 14.74 7.47 -9.73
C LEU A 61 14.05 6.11 -9.76
N MET A 62 12.73 6.06 -9.96
CA MET A 62 11.99 4.81 -9.98
C MET A 62 12.36 3.93 -11.18
N GLN A 63 12.60 4.52 -12.35
CA GLN A 63 13.12 3.83 -13.53
C GLN A 63 14.51 3.24 -13.27
N HIS A 64 15.39 3.97 -12.59
CA HIS A 64 16.70 3.45 -12.20
C HIS A 64 16.58 2.25 -11.26
N LEU A 65 15.74 2.34 -10.21
CA LEU A 65 15.48 1.23 -9.29
C LEU A 65 14.85 0.04 -10.00
N LEU A 66 13.91 0.29 -10.92
CA LEU A 66 13.24 -0.75 -11.70
C LEU A 66 14.23 -1.46 -12.66
N SER A 67 15.09 -0.70 -13.34
CA SER A 67 16.17 -1.24 -14.17
C SER A 67 17.10 -2.15 -13.35
N ARG A 68 17.53 -1.68 -12.17
CA ARG A 68 18.34 -2.50 -11.26
C ARG A 68 17.62 -3.77 -10.81
N PHE A 69 16.33 -3.70 -10.52
CA PHE A 69 15.53 -4.86 -10.18
C PHE A 69 15.42 -5.86 -11.35
N ILE A 70 15.21 -5.38 -12.58
CA ILE A 70 15.14 -6.24 -13.77
C ILE A 70 16.48 -6.93 -14.03
N CYS A 71 17.60 -6.19 -13.95
CA CYS A 71 18.92 -6.73 -14.27
C CYS A 71 19.47 -7.67 -13.19
N TYR A 72 19.22 -7.38 -11.91
CA TYR A 72 19.87 -8.10 -10.80
C TYR A 72 18.89 -8.86 -9.90
N GLY A 73 17.58 -8.73 -10.09
CA GLY A 73 16.55 -9.35 -9.24
C GLY A 73 16.46 -8.79 -7.81
N LYS A 74 17.13 -7.67 -7.52
CA LYS A 74 17.24 -7.11 -6.17
C LYS A 74 16.54 -5.75 -6.06
N THR A 75 15.80 -5.57 -4.98
CA THR A 75 15.21 -4.29 -4.57
C THR A 75 16.10 -3.59 -3.54
N VAL A 76 15.91 -2.28 -3.38
CA VAL A 76 16.52 -1.52 -2.28
C VAL A 76 15.51 -1.46 -1.14
N PRO A 77 15.80 -2.02 0.05
CA PRO A 77 14.85 -2.10 1.16
C PRO A 77 14.22 -0.76 1.53
N GLY A 78 12.92 -0.76 1.76
CA GLY A 78 12.17 0.42 2.21
C GLY A 78 11.79 1.40 1.09
N THR A 79 12.27 1.19 -0.14
CA THR A 79 11.84 1.98 -1.30
C THR A 79 10.40 1.64 -1.71
N LEU A 80 9.79 2.52 -2.53
CA LEU A 80 8.45 2.26 -3.06
C LEU A 80 8.42 0.99 -3.92
N LEU A 81 9.45 0.77 -4.74
CA LEU A 81 9.58 -0.45 -5.56
C LEU A 81 9.65 -1.70 -4.67
N ASP A 82 10.44 -1.66 -3.61
CA ASP A 82 10.55 -2.76 -2.64
C ASP A 82 9.21 -3.09 -2.00
N ARG A 83 8.44 -2.06 -1.62
CA ARG A 83 7.08 -2.24 -1.10
C ARG A 83 6.16 -2.91 -2.12
N VAL A 84 6.16 -2.47 -3.37
CA VAL A 84 5.35 -3.08 -4.45
C VAL A 84 5.72 -4.55 -4.63
N VAL A 85 7.01 -4.88 -4.70
CA VAL A 85 7.47 -6.27 -4.82
C VAL A 85 7.08 -7.10 -3.60
N SER A 86 7.22 -6.55 -2.38
CA SER A 86 6.84 -7.25 -1.14
C SER A 86 5.35 -7.55 -1.01
N MET A 87 4.50 -6.78 -1.71
CA MET A 87 3.05 -7.04 -1.81
C MET A 87 2.71 -8.16 -2.80
N GLY A 88 3.69 -8.75 -3.49
CA GLY A 88 3.48 -9.73 -4.55
C GLY A 88 3.01 -9.12 -5.88
N GLU A 89 3.12 -7.80 -6.03
CA GLU A 89 2.66 -7.07 -7.20
C GLU A 89 3.77 -6.95 -8.25
N SER A 90 3.42 -7.12 -9.53
CA SER A 90 4.38 -7.00 -10.63
C SER A 90 4.74 -5.52 -10.86
N PRO A 91 5.99 -5.08 -10.62
CA PRO A 91 6.36 -3.68 -10.76
C PRO A 91 6.29 -3.19 -12.20
N THR A 92 6.68 -4.03 -13.16
CA THR A 92 6.62 -3.71 -14.60
C THR A 92 5.17 -3.55 -15.07
N LYS A 93 4.28 -4.47 -14.68
CA LYS A 93 2.86 -4.34 -14.98
C LYS A 93 2.28 -3.08 -14.37
N ARG A 94 2.58 -2.77 -13.11
CA ARG A 94 2.05 -1.55 -12.46
C ARG A 94 2.61 -0.26 -13.09
N ALA A 95 3.90 -0.23 -13.44
CA ALA A 95 4.55 0.94 -14.03
C ALA A 95 3.99 1.28 -15.42
N PHE A 96 3.68 0.28 -16.25
CA PHE A 96 3.37 0.47 -17.67
C PHE A 96 1.94 0.12 -18.06
N ASN A 97 1.13 -0.48 -17.18
CA ASN A 97 -0.25 -0.80 -17.52
C ASN A 97 -1.13 0.45 -17.44
N SER A 98 -1.57 0.90 -18.60
CA SER A 98 -2.51 2.01 -18.80
C SER A 98 -3.93 1.62 -18.41
N GLN A 99 -4.19 1.34 -17.14
CA GLN A 99 -5.57 1.29 -16.66
C GLN A 99 -6.04 2.73 -16.43
N HIS A 100 -6.96 3.18 -17.29
CA HIS A 100 -7.86 4.30 -17.00
C HIS A 100 -8.58 3.95 -15.69
N VAL A 101 -8.28 4.70 -14.63
CA VAL A 101 -9.14 4.70 -13.44
C VAL A 101 -10.37 5.49 -13.88
N GLN A 102 -11.46 4.78 -14.16
CA GLN A 102 -12.82 5.34 -14.16
C GLN A 102 -13.29 5.44 -12.71
#